data_AF-A0A7R9M3M0-F1
#
_entry.id   AF-A0A7R9M3M0-F1
#
_cell.length_a   1.000
_cell.length_b   1.000
_cell.length_c   1.000
_cell.angle_alpha   90.00
_cell.angle_beta   90.00
_cell.angle_gamma   90.00
#
_symmetry.space_group_name_H-M   'P 1'
#
loop_
_entity.id
_entity.type
_entity.pdbx_description
1 polymer ?
#
loop_
_entity_poly.entity_id
_entity_poly.type
_entity_poly.pdbx_seq_one_letter_code
_entity_poly.pdbx_strand_id
1 'polypeptide(L)' 'MENGKYVSDNYVIHCQLNAGALIILTDKRVIAVKKGMMSHNWESDWAEEWHNCAKVNISGDGLKLKITTKV' A
#
# COMPACT_ATOMS: atom_id res chain seq x y z
N MET A 1 20.81 -4.16 13.07
CA MET A 1 20.34 -5.22 12.16
C MET A 1 18.82 -5.09 12.12
N GLU A 2 18.27 -4.39 11.13
CA GLU A 2 16.83 -4.36 10.91
C GLU A 2 16.43 -5.71 10.34
N ASN A 3 15.58 -6.43 11.09
CA ASN A 3 15.09 -7.74 10.70
C ASN A 3 14.27 -7.60 9.42
N GLY A 4 14.65 -8.43 8.44
CA GLY A 4 14.24 -8.29 7.06
C GLY A 4 12.74 -8.48 6.82
N LYS A 5 12.30 -7.86 5.72
CA LYS A 5 11.33 -8.42 4.78
C LYS A 5 11.18 -7.63 3.48
N TYR A 6 11.77 -6.43 3.38
CA TYR A 6 11.66 -5.61 2.18
C TYR A 6 13.05 -5.14 1.75
N VAL A 7 13.52 -5.63 0.60
CA VAL A 7 14.57 -4.97 -0.19
C VAL A 7 14.13 -3.51 -0.35
N SER A 8 15.02 -2.53 -0.13
CA SER A 8 14.65 -1.11 -0.08
C SER A 8 13.93 -0.69 -1.36
N ASP A 9 12.61 -0.62 -1.27
CA ASP A 9 11.76 0.00 -2.26
C ASP A 9 12.01 1.51 -2.23
N ASN A 10 12.04 2.15 -3.39
CA ASN A 10 12.05 3.60 -3.41
C ASN A 10 10.63 4.08 -3.17
N TYR A 11 10.45 4.85 -2.10
CA TYR A 11 9.19 5.56 -1.85
C TYR A 11 8.89 6.49 -3.03
N VAL A 12 7.67 6.41 -3.58
CA VAL A 12 7.20 7.32 -4.64
C VAL A 12 6.16 8.26 -4.07
N ILE A 13 5.05 7.73 -3.57
CA ILE A 13 3.94 8.52 -3.03
C ILE A 13 3.10 7.69 -2.07
N HIS A 14 2.30 8.34 -1.23
CA HIS A 14 1.26 7.69 -0.45
C HIS A 14 -0.10 8.38 -0.64
N CYS A 15 -1.17 7.64 -0.44
CA CYS A 15 -2.53 8.13 -0.35
C CYS A 15 -3.05 7.83 1.05
N GLN A 16 -3.40 8.86 1.81
CA GLN A 16 -4.02 8.68 3.12
C GLN A 16 -5.53 8.46 2.93
N LEU A 17 -6.01 7.29 3.34
CA LEU A 17 -7.43 6.95 3.25
C LEU A 17 -8.21 7.49 4.46
N ASN A 18 -7.60 7.43 5.64
CA ASN A 18 -8.10 8.03 6.89
C ASN A 18 -6.97 8.11 7.95
N ALA A 19 -7.30 8.47 9.19
CA ALA A 19 -6.32 8.61 10.28
C ALA A 19 -5.57 7.31 10.66
N GLY A 20 -6.09 6.14 10.27
CA GLY A 20 -5.51 4.83 10.57
C GLY A 20 -5.26 3.95 9.35
N ALA A 21 -5.35 4.49 8.13
CA ALA A 21 -5.13 3.71 6.91
C ALA A 21 -4.49 4.55 5.81
N LEU A 22 -3.47 3.98 5.17
CA LEU A 22 -2.76 4.59 4.05
C LEU A 22 -2.39 3.53 3.02
N ILE A 23 -2.24 3.96 1.76
CA ILE A 23 -1.67 3.17 0.68
C ILE A 23 -0.33 3.80 0.31
N ILE A 24 0.74 3.03 0.35
CA ILE A 24 2.07 3.42 -0.13
C ILE A 24 2.25 2.86 -1.54
N LEU A 25 2.64 3.73 -2.46
CA LEU A 25 3.08 3.35 -3.79
C LEU A 25 4.59 3.49 -3.82
N THR A 26 5.27 2.40 -4.14
CA THR A 26 6.72 2.38 -4.37
C THR A 26 7.00 2.21 -5.85
N ASP A 27 8.27 2.26 -6.23
CA ASP A 27 8.71 1.93 -7.58
C ASP A 27 8.44 0.47 -7.98
N LYS A 28 8.20 -0.41 -7.00
CA LYS A 28 8.05 -1.86 -7.23
C LYS A 28 6.68 -2.42 -6.90
N ARG A 29 5.99 -1.83 -5.92
CA ARG A 29 4.78 -2.43 -5.36
C ARG A 29 3.82 -1.40 -4.80
N VAL A 30 2.61 -1.87 -4.51
CA VAL A 30 1.65 -1.18 -3.65
C VAL A 30 1.64 -1.85 -2.28
N ILE A 31 1.50 -1.06 -1.21
CA ILE A 31 1.40 -1.55 0.16
C ILE A 31 0.21 -0.85 0.83
N ALA A 32 -0.77 -1.62 1.29
CA ALA A 32 -1.80 -1.15 2.20
C ALA A 32 -1.27 -1.25 3.64
N VAL A 33 -1.33 -0.15 4.37
CA VAL A 33 -0.84 -0.07 5.75
C VAL A 33 -1.98 0.40 6.64
N LYS A 34 -2.15 -0.27 7.78
CA LYS A 34 -3.15 0.07 8.79
C LYS A 34 -2.47 0.35 10.11
N LYS A 35 -3.02 1.30 10.86
CA LYS A 35 -2.61 1.58 12.23
C LYS A 35 -3.28 0.57 13.16
N GLY A 36 -2.47 -0.20 13.89
CA GLY A 36 -2.97 -1.13 14.89
C GLY A 36 -3.74 -0.40 15.98
N MET A 37 -4.97 -0.87 16.29
CA MET A 37 -5.85 -0.20 17.27
C MET A 37 -5.23 -0.13 18.67
N MET A 38 -4.48 -1.16 19.07
CA MET A 38 -3.85 -1.23 20.40
C MET A 38 -2.37 -0.85 20.39
N SER A 39 -1.63 -1.23 19.35
CA SER A 39 -0.18 -0.97 19.28
C SER A 39 0.14 0.48 18.91
N HIS A 40 -0.80 1.20 18.29
CA HIS A 40 -0.59 2.47 17.62
C HIS A 40 0.50 2.46 16.53
N ASN A 41 1.08 1.30 16.24
CA ASN A 41 2.08 1.09 15.21
C ASN A 41 1.39 0.93 13.85
N TRP A 42 2.12 1.28 12.79
CA TRP A 42 1.68 1.04 11.41
C TRP A 42 2.18 -0.33 10.95
N GLU A 43 1.26 -1.14 10.43
CA GLU A 43 1.55 -2.51 9.99
C GLU A 43 1.04 -2.70 8.56
N SER A 44 1.81 -3.43 7.75
CA SER A 44 1.40 -3.79 6.39
C SER A 44 0.28 -4.82 6.45
N ASP A 45 -0.89 -4.45 5.94
CA ASP A 45 -2.06 -5.33 5.85
C ASP A 45 -2.02 -6.18 4.56
N TRP A 46 -1.56 -5.58 3.46
CA TRP A 46 -1.45 -6.22 2.17
C TRP A 46 -0.38 -5.54 1.32
N ALA A 47 0.31 -6.30 0.46
CA ALA A 47 1.26 -5.76 -0.50
C ALA A 47 1.22 -6.58 -1.79
N GLU A 48 1.42 -5.91 -2.93
CA GLU A 48 1.45 -6.55 -4.24
C GLU A 48 2.37 -5.83 -5.21
N GLU A 49 3.16 -6.60 -5.96
CA GLU A 49 4.09 -6.06 -6.94
C GLU A 49 3.38 -5.56 -8.20
N TRP A 50 3.91 -4.52 -8.83
CA TRP A 50 3.26 -3.91 -10.00
C TRP A 50 3.08 -4.88 -11.17
N HIS A 51 3.99 -5.84 -11.33
CA HIS A 51 3.89 -6.82 -12.40
C HIS A 51 2.73 -7.82 -12.20
N ASN A 52 2.23 -7.98 -10.97
CA ASN A 52 1.05 -8.78 -10.64
C ASN A 52 -0.24 -7.95 -10.70
N CYS A 53 -0.16 -6.62 -10.81
CA CYS A 53 -1.32 -5.75 -10.96
C CYS A 53 -1.80 -5.77 -12.42
N ALA A 54 -3.05 -6.16 -12.64
CA ALA A 54 -3.71 -6.12 -13.94
C ALA A 54 -4.29 -4.72 -14.25
N LYS A 55 -4.84 -4.04 -13.24
CA LYS A 55 -5.49 -2.74 -13.43
C LYS A 55 -5.50 -1.93 -12.13
N VAL A 56 -5.33 -0.61 -12.26
CA VAL A 56 -5.54 0.37 -11.19
C VAL A 56 -6.61 1.35 -11.64
N ASN A 57 -7.65 1.55 -10.82
CA ASN A 57 -8.67 2.57 -11.06
C ASN A 57 -8.81 3.46 -9.84
N ILE A 58 -8.91 4.77 -10.08
CA ILE A 58 -9.29 5.75 -9.08
C ILE A 58 -10.76 6.08 -9.35
N SER A 59 -11.60 6.06 -8.31
CA SER A 59 -13.00 6.47 -8.43
C SER A 59 -13.10 7.94 -8.86
N GLY A 60 -14.21 8.32 -9.49
CA GLY A 60 -14.40 9.69 -9.98
C GLY A 60 -14.40 10.77 -8.88
N ASP A 61 -14.63 10.38 -7.63
CA ASP A 61 -14.50 11.26 -6.44
C ASP A 61 -13.06 11.36 -5.91
N GLY A 62 -12.11 10.59 -6.45
CA GLY A 62 -10.72 10.56 -6.01
C GLY A 62 -10.47 9.83 -4.68
N LEU A 63 -11.50 9.23 -4.07
CA LEU A 63 -11.42 8.70 -2.69
C LEU A 63 -11.16 7.19 -2.62
N LYS A 64 -11.32 6.47 -3.72
CA LYS A 64 -11.18 5.01 -3.75
C LYS A 64 -10.18 4.59 -4.82
N LEU A 65 -9.17 3.84 -4.39
CA LEU A 65 -8.25 3.14 -5.26
C LEU A 65 -8.68 1.67 -5.35
N LYS A 66 -8.97 1.18 -6.56
CA LYS A 66 -9.23 -0.23 -6.82
C LYS A 66 -8.08 -0.83 -7.62
N ILE A 67 -7.37 -1.76 -7.01
CA ILE A 67 -6.31 -2.54 -7.65
C ILE A 67 -6.87 -3.92 -7.95
N THR A 68 -6.73 -4.36 -9.19
CA THR A 68 -7.11 -5.70 -9.65
C THR A 68 -5.84 -6.45 -9.97
N THR A 69 -5.63 -7.59 -9.33
CA THR A 69 -4.48 -8.46 -9.56
C THR A 69 -4.74 -9.41 -10.74
N LYS A 70 -3.67 -9.88 -11.35
CA LYS A 70 -3.71 -10.97 -12.35
C LYS A 70 -4.07 -12.27 -11.60
N VAL A 71 -4.84 -13.13 -12.27
CA VAL A 71 -5.13 -14.51 -11.82
C VAL A 71 -4.08 -15.44 -12.41
#